data_AF-A0A2V6RCH2-F1
#
_entry.id   AF-A0A2V6RCH2-F1
#
_cell.length_a   1.000
_cell.length_b   1.000
_cell.length_c   1.000
_cell.angle_alpha   90.00
_cell.angle_beta   90.00
_cell.angle_gamma   90.00
#
_symmetry.space_group_name_H-M   'P 1'
#
loop_
_entity.id
_entity.type
_entity.pdbx_description
1 polymer ?
#
loop_
_entity_poly.entity_id
_entity_poly.type
_entity_poly.pdbx_seq_one_letter_code
_entity_poly.pdbx_strand_id
1 'polypeptide(L)'
;GDLWTTNIFVSRGAEGPRARLIDWDHVGVGPFSYDLSTFLFRFPAALRPRILERYRNAVSHAGSWLASPPQLDLLFDTAERARYANRVIWPVRALLQEHADWGFPELAEVERWFQALEGLP
;
A
#
# COMPACT_ATOMS: atom_id res chain seq x y z
N GLY A 1 7.09 -4.98 1.58
CA GLY A 1 7.39 -5.19 0.16
C GLY A 1 6.70 -4.13 -0.67
N ASP A 2 6.48 -4.44 -1.94
CA ASP A 2 5.95 -3.58 -2.99
C ASP A 2 4.58 -4.08 -3.47
N LEU A 3 3.69 -4.42 -2.55
CA LEU A 3 2.35 -4.92 -2.88
C LEU A 3 1.46 -3.82 -3.50
N TRP A 4 1.63 -3.59 -4.80
CA TRP A 4 0.94 -2.58 -5.60
C TRP A 4 -0.03 -3.26 -6.56
N THR A 5 -1.04 -2.53 -7.03
CA THR A 5 -1.99 -3.06 -8.03
C THR A 5 -1.33 -3.42 -9.36
N THR A 6 -0.20 -2.80 -9.67
CA THR A 6 0.64 -3.08 -10.85
C THR A 6 1.36 -4.43 -10.76
N ASN A 7 1.63 -4.91 -9.55
CA ASN A 7 2.34 -6.18 -9.31
C ASN A 7 1.36 -7.36 -9.20
N ILE A 8 0.19 -7.22 -9.86
CA ILE A 8 -0.86 -8.23 -9.91
C ILE A 8 -1.17 -8.55 -11.37
N PHE A 9 -0.90 -9.79 -11.76
CA PHE A 9 -1.33 -10.31 -13.06
C PHE A 9 -2.70 -10.98 -12.95
N VAL A 10 -3.63 -10.61 -13.83
CA VAL A 10 -4.96 -11.21 -13.90
C VAL A 10 -5.09 -12.02 -15.20
N SER A 11 -5.32 -13.32 -15.07
CA SER A 11 -5.58 -14.22 -16.20
C SER A 11 -7.03 -14.72 -16.21
N ARG A 12 -7.52 -15.11 -17.39
CA ARG A 12 -8.80 -15.81 -17.52
C ARG A 12 -8.63 -17.27 -17.11
N GLY A 13 -9.39 -17.72 -16.12
CA GLY A 13 -9.53 -19.13 -15.75
C GLY A 13 -10.92 -19.67 -16.08
N ALA A 14 -11.09 -20.99 -16.01
CA ALA A 14 -12.36 -21.67 -16.29
C ALA A 14 -13.51 -21.22 -15.35
N GLU A 15 -13.19 -20.83 -14.12
CA GLU A 15 -14.16 -20.35 -13.12
C GLU A 15 -14.18 -18.82 -12.95
N GLY A 16 -13.56 -18.10 -13.90
CA GLY A 16 -13.46 -16.64 -13.87
C GLY A 16 -12.04 -16.11 -13.71
N PRO A 17 -11.88 -14.79 -13.48
CA PRO A 17 -10.58 -14.14 -13.38
C PRO A 17 -9.77 -14.70 -12.20
N ARG A 18 -8.47 -14.96 -12.43
CA ARG A 18 -7.52 -15.36 -11.40
C ARG A 18 -6.41 -14.33 -11.29
N ALA A 19 -6.26 -13.76 -10.10
CA ALA A 19 -5.17 -12.85 -9.79
C ALA A 19 -3.97 -13.62 -9.22
N ARG A 20 -2.76 -13.25 -9.63
CA ARG A 20 -1.50 -13.74 -9.08
C ARG A 20 -0.57 -12.56 -8.81
N LEU A 21 0.11 -12.60 -7.67
CA LEU A 21 1.20 -11.67 -7.39
C LEU A 21 2.41 -12.02 -8.27
N ILE A 22 3.02 -10.99 -8.83
CA ILE A 22 4.25 -11.07 -9.61
C ILE A 22 5.27 -10.09 -9.00
N ASP A 23 6.48 -10.08 -9.56
CA ASP A 23 7.54 -9.16 -9.16
C ASP A 23 7.91 -9.28 -7.67
N TRP A 24 8.68 -10.32 -7.35
CA TRP A 24 9.04 -10.66 -5.98
C TRP A 24 10.39 -10.08 -5.55
N ASP A 25 11.00 -9.20 -6.36
CA ASP A 25 12.37 -8.71 -6.14
C ASP A 25 12.51 -7.86 -4.87
N HIS A 26 11.39 -7.31 -4.38
CA HIS A 26 11.32 -6.54 -3.13
C HIS A 26 10.61 -7.29 -1.99
N VAL A 27 10.46 -8.62 -2.08
CA VAL A 27 9.91 -9.43 -1.00
C VAL A 27 10.87 -9.49 0.18
N GLY A 28 10.33 -9.40 1.39
CA GLY A 28 11.10 -9.48 2.62
C GLY A 28 10.23 -9.76 3.83
N VAL A 29 10.86 -10.07 4.95
CA VAL A 29 10.14 -10.25 6.22
C VAL A 29 9.71 -8.87 6.74
N GLY A 30 8.42 -8.73 7.02
CA GLY A 30 7.84 -7.50 7.55
C GLY A 30 6.44 -7.72 8.11
N PRO A 31 5.86 -6.71 8.78
CA PRO A 31 4.51 -6.80 9.28
C PRO A 31 3.52 -6.82 8.11
N PHE A 32 2.55 -7.73 8.14
CA PHE A 32 1.50 -7.82 7.11
C PHE A 32 0.76 -6.49 6.91
N SER A 33 0.66 -5.69 7.97
CA SER A 33 -0.01 -4.39 7.94
C SER A 33 0.66 -3.43 6.99
N TYR A 34 1.99 -3.52 6.79
CA TYR A 34 2.70 -2.70 5.83
C TYR A 34 2.27 -3.00 4.40
N ASP A 35 2.22 -4.28 4.01
CA ASP A 35 1.82 -4.67 2.65
C ASP A 35 0.33 -4.44 2.43
N LEU A 36 -0.52 -4.77 3.41
CA LEU A 36 -1.96 -4.61 3.30
C LEU A 36 -2.36 -3.12 3.26
N SER A 37 -1.75 -2.27 4.08
CA SER A 37 -2.01 -0.83 4.03
C SER A 37 -1.56 -0.26 2.68
N THR A 38 -0.37 -0.65 2.19
CA THR A 38 0.11 -0.24 0.85
C THR A 38 -0.94 -0.54 -0.21
N PHE A 39 -1.44 -1.78 -0.21
CA PHE A 39 -2.43 -2.22 -1.19
C PHE A 39 -3.75 -1.48 -1.07
N LEU A 40 -4.30 -1.36 0.14
CA LEU A 40 -5.60 -0.70 0.38
C LEU A 40 -5.60 0.76 -0.04
N PHE A 41 -4.50 1.48 0.21
CA PHE A 41 -4.40 2.91 -0.10
C PHE A 41 -4.24 3.20 -1.60
N ARG A 42 -4.10 2.19 -2.46
CA ARG A 42 -4.22 2.32 -3.93
C ARG A 42 -5.67 2.35 -4.42
N PHE A 43 -6.64 2.05 -3.57
CA PHE A 43 -8.06 2.10 -3.91
C PHE A 43 -8.74 3.35 -3.33
N PRO A 44 -9.83 3.83 -3.96
CA PRO A 44 -10.71 4.83 -3.39
C PRO A 44 -11.18 4.44 -1.98
N ALA A 45 -11.28 5.42 -1.08
CA ALA A 45 -11.66 5.20 0.33
C ALA A 45 -12.94 4.36 0.48
N ALA A 46 -13.94 4.57 -0.39
CA ALA A 46 -15.20 3.83 -0.38
C ALA A 46 -15.06 2.32 -0.63
N LEU A 47 -13.99 1.86 -1.30
CA LEU A 47 -13.76 0.45 -1.59
C LEU A 47 -12.94 -0.26 -0.51
N ARG A 48 -12.13 0.48 0.26
CA ARG A 48 -11.18 -0.09 1.23
C ARG A 48 -11.85 -1.00 2.27
N PRO A 49 -12.99 -0.64 2.90
CA PRO A 49 -13.64 -1.51 3.89
C PRO A 49 -14.04 -2.88 3.33
N ARG A 50 -14.56 -2.91 2.09
CA ARG A 50 -14.97 -4.15 1.42
C ARG A 50 -13.77 -5.05 1.09
N ILE A 51 -12.65 -4.46 0.68
CA ILE A 51 -11.41 -5.20 0.40
C ILE A 51 -10.84 -5.77 1.70
N LEU A 52 -10.78 -4.94 2.75
CA LEU A 52 -10.31 -5.35 4.07
C LEU A 52 -11.15 -6.52 4.62
N GLU A 53 -12.47 -6.45 4.49
CA GLU A 53 -13.34 -7.52 4.96
C GLU A 53 -13.11 -8.84 4.20
N ARG A 54 -12.83 -8.79 2.90
CA ARG A 54 -12.45 -9.99 2.13
C ARG A 54 -11.13 -10.58 2.62
N TYR A 55 -10.14 -9.72 2.87
CA TYR A 55 -8.85 -10.16 3.41
C TYR A 55 -9.02 -10.81 4.80
N ARG A 56 -9.77 -10.16 5.70
CA ARG A 56 -10.10 -10.68 7.04
C ARG A 56 -10.74 -12.06 6.97
N ASN A 57 -11.74 -12.22 6.12
CA ASN A 57 -12.40 -13.50 5.93
C ASN A 57 -11.42 -14.56 5.41
N ALA A 58 -10.61 -14.25 4.39
CA ALA A 58 -9.64 -15.20 3.84
C ALA A 58 -8.62 -15.68 4.88
N VAL A 59 -8.05 -14.78 5.69
CA VAL A 59 -7.08 -15.16 6.72
C VAL A 59 -7.72 -15.87 7.92
N SER A 60 -8.97 -15.57 8.24
CA SER A 60 -9.73 -16.29 9.27
C SER A 60 -9.97 -17.75 8.88
N HIS A 61 -10.29 -18.02 7.61
CA HIS A 61 -10.39 -19.39 7.09
C HIS A 61 -9.04 -20.14 7.13
N ALA A 62 -7.92 -19.41 7.12
CA ALA A 62 -6.58 -19.96 7.29
C ALA A 62 -6.12 -20.05 8.77
N GLY A 63 -7.01 -19.81 9.73
CA GLY A 63 -6.74 -19.91 11.17
C GLY A 63 -6.06 -18.68 11.79
N SER A 64 -5.91 -17.57 11.04
CA SER A 64 -5.36 -16.31 11.54
C SER A 64 -6.45 -15.34 11.98
N TRP A 65 -6.25 -14.68 13.12
CA TRP A 65 -7.16 -13.65 13.62
C TRP A 65 -6.53 -12.27 13.48
N LEU A 66 -7.28 -11.33 12.89
CA LEU A 66 -6.87 -9.93 12.80
C LEU A 66 -7.56 -9.09 13.87
N ALA A 67 -6.88 -8.02 14.30
CA ALA A 67 -7.42 -7.02 15.22
C ALA A 67 -8.74 -6.43 14.71
N SER A 68 -9.51 -5.75 15.56
CA SER A 68 -10.77 -5.12 15.13
C SER A 68 -10.55 -4.06 14.03
N PRO A 69 -11.57 -3.76 13.19
CA PRO A 69 -11.43 -2.74 12.14
C PRO A 69 -10.88 -1.39 12.63
N PRO A 70 -11.34 -0.80 13.76
CA PRO A 70 -10.77 0.46 14.25
C PRO A 70 -9.28 0.38 14.61
N GLN A 71 -8.83 -0.77 15.15
CA GLN A 71 -7.42 -0.98 15.46
C GLN A 71 -6.58 -1.14 14.19
N LEU A 72 -7.13 -1.82 13.17
CA LEU A 72 -6.48 -1.95 11.87
C LEU A 72 -6.39 -0.60 11.15
N ASP A 73 -7.44 0.22 11.20
CA ASP A 73 -7.43 1.55 10.61
C ASP A 73 -6.33 2.44 11.23
N LEU A 74 -6.21 2.45 12.56
CA LEU A 74 -5.13 3.17 13.25
C LEU A 74 -3.74 2.62 12.86
N LEU A 75 -3.60 1.30 12.80
CA LEU A 75 -2.35 0.65 12.40
C LEU A 75 -1.97 1.01 10.96
N PHE A 76 -2.94 1.04 10.04
CA PHE A 76 -2.73 1.37 8.64
C PHE A 76 -2.41 2.84 8.44
N ASP A 77 -3.13 3.77 9.09
CA ASP A 77 -2.80 5.20 9.05
C ASP A 77 -1.37 5.44 9.54
N THR A 78 -0.99 4.82 10.66
CA THR A 78 0.37 4.90 11.20
C THR A 78 1.41 4.38 10.20
N ALA A 79 1.14 3.22 9.58
CA ALA A 79 2.04 2.61 8.60
C ALA A 79 2.19 3.46 7.32
N GLU A 80 1.11 4.04 6.81
CA GLU A 80 1.15 4.92 5.64
C GLU A 80 1.92 6.21 5.94
N ARG A 81 1.67 6.86 7.09
CA ARG A 81 2.40 8.07 7.49
C ARG A 81 3.90 7.79 7.63
N ALA A 82 4.26 6.68 8.27
CA ALA A 82 5.66 6.26 8.36
C ALA A 82 6.27 5.99 6.97
N ARG A 83 5.52 5.39 6.04
CA ARG A 83 5.99 5.18 4.67
C ARG A 83 6.23 6.49 3.95
N TYR A 84 5.31 7.45 4.02
CA TYR A 84 5.47 8.75 3.36
C TYR A 84 6.67 9.50 3.93
N ALA A 85 6.83 9.51 5.26
CA ALA A 85 8.00 10.08 5.92
C ALA A 85 9.32 9.40 5.48
N ASN A 86 9.31 8.09 5.26
CA ASN A 86 10.48 7.39 4.73
C ASN A 86 10.71 7.71 3.24
N ARG A 87 9.64 7.79 2.44
CA ARG A 87 9.70 7.97 0.98
C ARG A 87 10.19 9.35 0.57
N VAL A 88 9.98 10.39 1.39
CA VAL A 88 10.53 11.73 1.12
C VAL A 88 12.05 11.81 1.27
N ILE A 89 12.70 10.91 2.02
CA ILE A 89 14.13 11.02 2.35
C ILE A 89 14.99 11.02 1.08
N TRP A 90 14.77 10.06 0.17
CA TRP A 90 15.61 9.93 -1.03
C TRP A 90 15.42 11.06 -2.04
N PRO A 91 14.19 11.45 -2.42
CA PRO A 91 13.97 12.58 -3.32
C PRO A 91 14.52 13.90 -2.77
N VAL A 92 14.33 14.18 -1.46
CA VAL A 92 14.90 15.37 -0.82
C VAL A 92 16.42 15.35 -0.90
N ARG A 93 17.04 14.21 -0.60
CA ARG A 93 18.50 14.08 -0.66
C ARG A 93 19.02 14.27 -2.09
N ALA A 94 18.35 13.70 -3.09
CA ALA A 94 18.71 13.84 -4.49
C ALA A 94 18.66 15.31 -4.97
N LEU A 95 17.65 16.07 -4.54
CA LEU A 95 17.55 17.49 -4.87
C LEU A 95 18.65 18.33 -4.20
N LEU A 96 18.89 18.08 -2.91
CA LEU A 96 19.81 18.89 -2.11
C LEU A 96 21.28 18.57 -2.36
N GLN A 97 21.62 17.31 -2.62
CA GLN A 97 23.02 16.85 -2.72
C GLN A 97 23.45 16.60 -4.16
N GLU A 98 22.54 16.08 -4.98
CA GLU A 98 22.85 15.62 -6.35
C GLU A 98 22.30 16.59 -7.41
N HIS A 99 21.49 17.59 -7.00
CA HIS A 99 20.75 18.49 -7.88
C HIS A 99 19.98 17.75 -8.97
N ALA A 100 19.44 16.58 -8.62
CA ALA A 100 18.80 15.70 -9.56
C ALA A 100 17.30 15.97 -9.61
N ASP A 101 16.83 16.50 -10.76
CA ASP A 101 15.45 16.97 -10.94
C ASP A 101 14.38 15.89 -10.80
N TRP A 102 14.75 14.60 -10.88
CA TRP A 102 13.83 13.50 -10.65
C TRP A 102 13.24 13.50 -9.23
N GLY A 103 13.87 14.17 -8.27
CA GLY A 103 13.32 14.29 -6.93
C GLY A 103 12.00 15.10 -6.88
N PHE A 104 11.79 16.05 -7.79
CA PHE A 104 10.54 16.81 -7.83
C PHE A 104 9.29 15.95 -8.13
N PRO A 105 9.24 15.14 -9.21
CA PRO A 105 8.07 14.32 -9.48
C PRO A 105 7.80 13.26 -8.39
N GLU A 106 8.82 12.71 -7.74
CA GLU A 106 8.65 11.80 -6.60
C GLU A 106 8.04 12.50 -5.38
N LEU A 107 8.49 13.71 -5.04
CA LEU A 107 7.90 14.50 -3.95
C LEU A 107 6.45 14.88 -4.24
N ALA A 108 6.15 15.26 -5.49
CA ALA A 108 4.78 15.54 -5.90
C ALA A 108 3.87 14.30 -5.79
N GLU A 109 4.40 13.10 -6.01
CA GLU A 109 3.64 11.87 -5.79
C GLU A 109 3.37 11.60 -4.31
N VAL A 110 4.37 11.79 -3.45
CA VAL A 110 4.18 11.65 -2.00
C VAL A 110 3.18 12.68 -1.46
N GLU A 111 3.20 13.92 -1.97
CA GLU A 111 2.21 14.95 -1.61
C GLU A 111 0.79 14.53 -1.99
N ARG A 112 0.57 14.03 -3.22
CA ARG A 112 -0.74 13.53 -3.65
C ARG A 112 -1.25 12.40 -2.75
N TRP A 113 -0.37 11.48 -2.35
CA TRP A 113 -0.74 10.39 -1.44
C TRP A 113 -1.07 10.89 -0.03
N PHE A 114 -0.34 11.89 0.45
CA PHE A 114 -0.59 12.52 1.75
C PHE A 114 -1.93 13.26 1.76
N GLN A 115 -2.23 14.05 0.72
CA GLN A 115 -3.52 14.72 0.54
C GLN A 115 -4.68 13.71 0.52
N ALA A 116 -4.53 12.62 -0.25
CA ALA A 116 -5.52 11.55 -0.31
C ALA A 116 -5.70 10.79 1.02
N LEU A 117 -4.67 10.75 1.88
CA LEU A 117 -4.77 10.19 3.22
C LEU A 117 -5.54 11.13 4.16
N GLU A 118 -5.30 12.44 4.08
CA GLU A 118 -5.97 13.44 4.92
C GLU A 118 -7.37 13.83 4.43
N GLY A 119 -7.77 13.35 3.25
CA GLY A 119 -9.03 13.73 2.62
C GLY A 119 -9.03 15.19 2.14
N LEU A 120 -7.84 15.73 1.85
CA LEU A 120 -7.65 17.07 1.31
C LEU A 120 -7.92 17.09 -0.20
N PRO A 121 -8.43 18.21 -0.75
CA PRO A 121 -8.67 18.38 -2.18
C PRO A 121 -7.38 18.38 -3.00
#